data_AF-A0A0F8ZVN3-F1
#
_entry.id   AF-A0A0F8ZVN3-F1
#
_cell.length_a   1.000
_cell.length_b   1.000
_cell.length_c   1.000
_cell.angle_alpha   90.00
_cell.angle_beta   90.00
_cell.angle_gamma   90.00
#
_symmetry.space_group_name_H-M   'P 1'
#
loop_
_entity.id
_entity.type
_entity.pdbx_description
1 polymer ?
#
loop_
_entity_poly.entity_id
_entity_poly.type
_entity_poly.pdbx_seq_one_letter_code
_entity_poly.pdbx_strand_id
1 'polypeptide(L)'
;MSDIEKLLNDHNVRPTAMRILIYRFMAKKERAVALTEIEDAFGKADRTTLSRTIKTFETTGIAHQIDDGTGIPKYALCEPGCNCEIDQDLHIHFHCTHCDETVCYGHFTGHRLPFCLPQ
;
A
#
# COMPACT_ATOMS: atom_id res chain seq x y z
N MET A 1 7.19 21.67 -7.74
CA MET A 1 7.33 20.37 -7.05
C MET A 1 5.92 19.80 -6.92
N SER A 2 5.69 18.57 -7.35
CA SER A 2 4.37 17.92 -7.26
C SER A 2 4.04 17.48 -5.84
N ASP A 3 2.77 17.23 -5.52
CA ASP A 3 2.34 16.78 -4.18
C ASP A 3 3.03 15.48 -3.76
N ILE A 4 3.26 14.56 -4.71
CA ILE A 4 3.97 13.30 -4.47
C ILE A 4 5.45 13.55 -4.19
N GLU A 5 6.10 14.45 -4.93
CA GLU A 5 7.49 14.81 -4.65
C GLU A 5 7.64 15.42 -3.26
N LYS A 6 6.69 16.27 -2.86
CA LYS A 6 6.65 16.85 -1.52
C LYS A 6 6.48 15.76 -0.46
N LEU A 7 5.50 14.87 -0.61
CA LEU A 7 5.29 13.75 0.31
C LEU A 7 6.54 12.88 0.46
N LEU A 8 7.18 12.51 -0.65
CA LEU A 8 8.41 11.72 -0.59
C LEU A 8 9.52 12.48 0.15
N ASN A 9 9.69 13.78 -0.10
CA ASN A 9 10.68 14.60 0.60
C ASN A 9 10.36 14.76 2.11
N ASP A 10 9.09 14.91 2.48
CA ASP A 10 8.65 15.03 3.88
C ASP A 10 8.98 13.74 4.67
N HIS A 11 9.01 12.59 4.00
CA HIS A 11 9.47 11.30 4.53
C HIS A 11 10.99 11.05 4.34
N ASN A 12 11.78 12.05 3.97
CA ASN A 12 13.23 11.94 3.66
C ASN A 12 13.56 10.93 2.55
N VAL A 13 12.63 10.69 1.63
CA VAL A 13 12.78 9.80 0.48
C VAL A 13 13.03 10.61 -0.78
N ARG A 14 14.21 10.44 -1.40
CA ARG A 14 14.52 11.08 -2.69
C ARG A 14 13.45 10.74 -3.75
N PRO A 15 12.79 11.71 -4.40
CA PRO A 15 11.70 11.48 -5.34
C PRO A 15 12.23 11.14 -6.74
N THR A 16 12.68 9.90 -6.93
CA THR A 16 13.07 9.42 -8.26
C THR A 16 11.83 9.15 -9.12
N ALA A 17 11.98 9.15 -10.45
CA ALA A 17 10.89 8.84 -11.37
C ALA A 17 10.20 7.50 -11.02
N MET A 18 10.98 6.47 -10.68
CA MET A 18 10.43 5.16 -10.32
C MET A 18 9.62 5.20 -9.02
N ARG A 19 10.10 5.92 -7.99
CA ARG A 19 9.35 6.08 -6.72
C ARG A 19 8.03 6.81 -6.93
N ILE A 20 8.04 7.86 -7.75
CA ILE A 20 6.82 8.60 -8.10
C ILE A 20 5.84 7.69 -8.85
N LEU A 21 6.32 6.90 -9.81
CA LEU A 21 5.47 5.98 -10.58
C LEU A 21 4.86 4.88 -9.72
N ILE A 22 5.65 4.24 -8.85
CA ILE A 22 5.17 3.20 -7.93
C ILE A 22 4.16 3.79 -6.95
N TYR A 23 4.43 4.96 -6.36
CA TYR A 23 3.47 5.64 -5.48
C TYR A 23 2.15 5.90 -6.22
N ARG A 24 2.20 6.45 -7.44
CA ARG A 24 0.99 6.68 -8.27
C ARG A 24 0.25 5.39 -8.60
N PHE A 25 0.96 4.29 -8.80
CA PHE A 25 0.36 2.99 -9.05
C PHE A 25 -0.41 2.51 -7.82
N MET A 26 0.22 2.55 -6.64
CA MET A 26 -0.43 2.16 -5.38
C MET A 26 -1.60 3.08 -5.03
N ALA A 27 -1.47 4.39 -5.21
CA ALA A 27 -2.52 5.38 -4.93
C ALA A 27 -3.78 5.23 -5.80
N LYS A 28 -3.70 4.50 -6.92
CA LYS A 28 -4.85 4.18 -7.79
C LYS A 28 -5.58 2.90 -7.37
N LYS A 29 -5.07 2.18 -6.38
CA LYS A 29 -5.64 0.92 -5.92
C LYS A 29 -6.45 1.18 -4.65
N GLU A 30 -7.69 0.72 -4.65
CA GLU A 30 -8.57 0.73 -3.46
C GLU A 30 -8.30 -0.45 -2.52
N ARG A 31 -7.26 -1.23 -2.81
CA ARG A 31 -6.87 -2.45 -2.12
C ARG A 31 -5.36 -2.52 -1.93
N ALA A 32 -4.94 -3.35 -1.00
CA ALA A 32 -3.55 -3.73 -0.84
C ALA A 32 -3.02 -4.42 -2.12
N VAL A 33 -1.74 -4.22 -2.36
CA VAL A 33 -1.06 -4.60 -3.59
C VAL A 33 0.08 -5.56 -3.25
N ALA A 34 0.11 -6.72 -3.88
CA ALA A 34 1.25 -7.63 -3.74
C ALA A 34 2.48 -7.09 -4.47
N LEU A 35 3.69 -7.43 -4.00
CA LEU A 35 4.93 -7.03 -4.68
C LEU A 35 4.95 -7.54 -6.13
N THR A 36 4.44 -8.74 -6.39
CA THR A 36 4.34 -9.33 -7.73
C THR A 36 3.49 -8.49 -8.67
N GLU A 37 2.38 -7.91 -8.19
CA GLU A 37 1.54 -7.03 -9.02
C GLU A 37 2.28 -5.75 -9.45
N ILE A 38 3.18 -5.25 -8.59
CA ILE A 38 4.04 -4.11 -8.92
C ILE A 38 5.09 -4.55 -9.94
N GLU A 39 5.71 -5.72 -9.75
CA GLU A 39 6.67 -6.28 -10.71
C GLU A 39 6.06 -6.47 -12.10
N ASP A 40 4.83 -6.99 -12.16
CA ASP A 40 4.10 -7.19 -13.41
C ASP A 40 3.73 -5.86 -14.08
N ALA A 41 3.25 -4.89 -13.31
CA ALA A 41 2.90 -3.56 -13.82
C ALA A 41 4.12 -2.79 -14.37
N PHE A 42 5.31 -3.06 -13.83
CA PHE A 42 6.55 -2.41 -14.21
C PHE A 42 7.55 -3.38 -14.85
N GLY A 43 7.11 -4.39 -15.61
CA GLY A 43 7.96 -5.48 -16.11
C GLY A 43 9.20 -5.13 -16.96
N LYS A 44 9.41 -3.85 -17.30
CA LYS A 44 10.66 -3.35 -17.91
C LYS A 44 11.68 -2.81 -16.90
N ALA A 45 11.27 -2.59 -15.66
CA ALA A 45 12.10 -2.11 -14.57
C ALA A 45 12.84 -3.27 -13.91
N ASP A 46 14.01 -2.97 -13.34
CA ASP A 46 14.76 -3.92 -12.54
C ASP A 46 13.99 -4.29 -11.25
N ARG A 47 13.76 -5.59 -11.03
CA ARG A 47 13.03 -6.11 -9.87
C ARG A 47 13.63 -5.64 -8.55
N THR A 48 14.97 -5.61 -8.46
CA THR A 48 15.67 -5.13 -7.26
C THR A 48 15.30 -3.69 -6.93
N THR A 49 15.14 -2.85 -7.95
CA THR A 49 14.71 -1.45 -7.80
C THR A 49 13.27 -1.35 -7.30
N LEU A 50 12.36 -2.21 -7.77
CA LEU A 50 10.97 -2.27 -7.31
C LEU A 50 10.89 -2.72 -5.85
N SER A 51 11.54 -3.84 -5.51
CA SER A 51 11.57 -4.36 -4.13
C SER A 51 12.20 -3.36 -3.16
N ARG A 52 13.34 -2.72 -3.53
CA ARG A 52 13.96 -1.68 -2.69
C ARG A 52 13.08 -0.45 -2.52
N THR A 53 12.30 -0.10 -3.54
CA THR A 53 11.38 1.04 -3.44
C THR A 53 10.27 0.74 -2.44
N ILE A 54 9.65 -0.43 -2.54
CA ILE A 54 8.62 -0.85 -1.57
C ILE A 54 9.19 -0.97 -0.18
N LYS A 55 10.38 -1.56 -0.01
CA LYS A 55 11.02 -1.61 1.30
C LYS A 55 11.34 -0.22 1.84
N THR A 56 11.77 0.71 0.98
CA THR A 56 11.97 2.11 1.38
C THR A 56 10.65 2.68 1.92
N PHE A 57 9.56 2.57 1.14
CA PHE A 57 8.25 3.10 1.53
C PHE A 57 7.75 2.51 2.86
N GLU A 58 7.93 1.21 3.06
CA GLU A 58 7.63 0.51 4.31
C GLU A 58 8.43 1.10 5.48
N THR A 59 9.76 1.13 5.38
CA THR A 59 10.65 1.58 6.47
C THR A 59 10.54 3.07 6.78
N THR A 60 10.04 3.89 5.85
CA THR A 60 9.84 5.33 6.04
C THR A 60 8.39 5.69 6.34
N GLY A 61 7.50 4.71 6.52
CA GLY A 61 6.08 4.93 6.86
C GLY A 61 5.22 5.54 5.75
N ILE A 62 5.67 5.47 4.49
CA ILE A 62 4.87 5.87 3.31
C ILE A 62 3.85 4.77 2.97
N ALA A 63 4.22 3.52 3.22
CA ALA A 63 3.37 2.35 3.07
C ALA A 63 3.54 1.45 4.29
N HIS A 64 2.60 0.54 4.52
CA HIS A 64 2.74 -0.53 5.50
C HIS A 64 2.55 -1.88 4.81
N GLN A 65 3.17 -2.91 5.38
CA GLN A 65 2.97 -4.30 4.97
C GLN A 65 1.76 -4.87 5.70
N ILE A 66 0.97 -5.69 5.00
CA ILE A 66 -0.20 -6.38 5.51
C ILE A 66 0.06 -7.88 5.39
N ASP A 67 -0.11 -8.58 6.52
CA ASP A 67 -0.27 -10.02 6.54
C ASP A 67 -1.76 -10.32 6.60
N ASP A 68 -2.29 -10.86 5.50
CA ASP A 68 -3.71 -11.19 5.34
C ASP A 68 -3.99 -12.69 5.51
N GLY A 69 -3.01 -13.46 6.00
CA GLY A 69 -3.11 -14.91 6.21
C GLY A 69 -2.86 -15.75 4.95
N THR A 70 -2.63 -15.14 3.78
CA THR A 70 -2.31 -15.88 2.54
C THR A 70 -0.84 -16.27 2.44
N GLY A 71 0.02 -15.72 3.30
CA GLY A 71 1.48 -15.88 3.24
C GLY A 71 2.15 -15.07 2.14
N ILE A 72 1.39 -14.27 1.37
CA ILE A 72 1.92 -13.35 0.36
C ILE A 72 1.91 -11.93 0.95
N PRO A 73 3.07 -11.26 1.04
CA PRO A 73 3.12 -9.91 1.58
C PRO A 73 2.42 -8.93 0.63
N LYS A 74 1.46 -8.18 1.18
CA LYS A 74 0.75 -7.11 0.48
C LYS A 74 1.06 -5.77 1.12
N TYR A 75 0.93 -4.69 0.36
CA TYR A 75 1.31 -3.35 0.77
C TYR A 75 0.20 -2.35 0.46
N ALA A 76 -0.03 -1.40 1.37
CA ALA A 76 -0.95 -0.28 1.18
C ALA A 76 -0.26 1.03 1.58
N LEU A 77 -0.66 2.14 0.95
CA LEU A 77 -0.17 3.47 1.34
C LEU A 77 -0.75 3.86 2.70
N CYS A 78 0.05 4.51 3.53
CA CYS A 78 -0.41 5.05 4.81
C CYS A 78 -1.23 6.33 4.59
N GLU A 79 -2.30 6.50 5.36
CA GLU A 79 -3.02 7.77 5.41
C GLU A 79 -2.24 8.82 6.24
N PRO A 80 -2.45 10.13 5.98
CA PRO A 80 -1.89 11.18 6.81
C PRO A 80 -2.31 11.00 8.28
N GLY A 81 -1.34 10.93 9.19
CA GLY A 81 -1.61 10.69 10.60
C GLY A 81 -1.82 9.22 10.96
N CYS A 82 -1.59 8.27 10.04
CA CYS A 82 -1.50 6.87 10.44
C CYS A 82 -0.32 6.68 11.40
N ASN A 83 -0.63 6.26 12.62
CA ASN A 83 0.38 5.77 13.56
C ASN A 83 0.61 4.27 13.33
N CYS A 84 0.97 3.92 12.09
CA CYS A 84 1.23 2.56 11.61
C CYS A 84 2.55 2.00 12.21
N GLU A 85 2.80 2.20 13.51
CA GLU A 85 3.79 1.41 14.23
C GLU A 85 3.26 -0.03 14.27
N ILE A 86 4.17 -1.00 14.18
CA ILE A 86 3.93 -2.45 13.98
C ILE A 86 2.92 -3.04 15.00
N ASP A 87 2.65 -2.33 16.08
CA ASP A 87 1.82 -2.77 17.21
C ASP A 87 0.50 -1.99 17.36
N GLN A 88 0.20 -1.04 16.45
CA GLN A 88 -0.96 -0.13 16.52
C GLN A 88 -1.66 0.11 15.17
N ASP A 89 -1.67 -0.88 14.27
CA ASP A 89 -2.57 -0.87 13.11
C ASP A 89 -4.04 -0.86 13.61
N LEU A 90 -4.58 0.34 13.77
CA LEU A 90 -5.92 0.61 14.31
C LEU A 90 -7.02 0.45 13.24
N HIS A 91 -6.66 0.22 11.98
CA HIS A 91 -7.60 -0.09 10.90
C HIS A 91 -7.67 -1.59 10.65
N ILE A 92 -8.84 -2.05 10.19
CA ILE A 92 -9.12 -3.46 9.97
C ILE A 92 -8.78 -3.80 8.51
N HIS A 93 -8.04 -4.89 8.29
CA HIS A 93 -7.84 -5.45 6.95
C HIS A 93 -8.84 -6.57 6.70
N PHE A 94 -9.52 -6.56 5.55
CA PHE A 94 -10.42 -7.63 5.12
C PHE A 94 -9.83 -8.34 3.91
N HIS A 95 -9.65 -9.65 4.03
CA HIS A 95 -9.28 -10.53 2.92
C HIS A 95 -10.51 -11.22 2.33
N CYS A 96 -10.71 -11.13 1.02
CA CYS A 96 -11.77 -11.82 0.31
C CYS A 96 -11.30 -13.17 -0.18
N THR A 97 -11.87 -14.26 0.33
CA THR A 97 -11.53 -15.64 -0.08
C THR A 97 -12.06 -16.04 -1.46
N HIS A 98 -12.83 -15.17 -2.13
CA HIS A 98 -13.35 -15.42 -3.47
C HIS A 98 -12.46 -14.83 -4.57
N CYS A 99 -11.89 -13.64 -4.36
CA CYS A 99 -11.05 -12.95 -5.34
C CYS A 99 -9.60 -12.72 -4.88
N ASP A 100 -9.25 -13.14 -3.67
CA ASP A 100 -7.94 -12.97 -3.02
C ASP A 100 -7.49 -11.52 -2.81
N GLU A 101 -8.40 -10.55 -2.93
CA GLU A 101 -8.10 -9.14 -2.67
C GLU A 101 -8.15 -8.82 -1.18
N THR A 102 -7.31 -7.86 -0.76
CA THR A 102 -7.23 -7.41 0.63
C THR A 102 -7.48 -5.92 0.69
N VAL A 103 -8.52 -5.50 1.41
CA VAL A 103 -8.92 -4.10 1.53
C VAL A 103 -8.64 -3.57 2.93
N CYS A 104 -8.11 -2.36 3.02
CA CYS A 104 -7.90 -1.67 4.30
C CYS A 104 -9.15 -0.88 4.65
N TYR A 105 -9.59 -0.95 5.91
CA TYR A 105 -10.79 -0.28 6.39
C TYR A 105 -10.54 0.47 7.70
N GLY A 106 -10.50 1.80 7.62
CA GLY A 106 -10.46 2.75 8.75
C GLY A 106 -10.21 4.16 8.18
N HIS A 107 -10.71 5.28 8.70
CA HIS A 107 -11.39 5.63 9.96
C HIS A 107 -12.88 5.95 9.70
N PHE A 108 -13.81 5.12 10.18
CA PHE A 108 -15.25 5.40 10.02
C PHE A 108 -15.89 5.96 11.29
N THR A 109 -15.98 7.30 11.37
CA THR A 109 -17.20 7.94 11.85
C THR A 109 -18.24 7.93 10.73
N GLY A 110 -18.95 6.80 10.59
CA GLY A 110 -20.20 6.72 9.83
C GLY A 110 -20.08 6.40 8.33
N HIS A 111 -20.23 5.12 7.98
CA HIS A 111 -21.09 4.59 6.90
C HIS A 111 -20.65 3.19 6.39
N ARG A 112 -21.60 2.26 6.48
CA ARG A 112 -21.84 1.02 5.69
C ARG A 112 -20.64 0.26 5.08
N LEU A 113 -20.40 -0.91 5.69
CA LEU A 113 -19.68 -2.06 5.15
C LEU A 113 -20.05 -2.33 3.67
N PRO A 114 -19.07 -2.55 2.77
CA PRO A 114 -19.36 -3.16 1.48
C PRO A 114 -19.77 -4.61 1.73
N PHE A 115 -21.07 -4.86 1.61
CA PHE A 115 -21.64 -6.20 1.62
C PHE A 115 -21.12 -6.98 0.40
N CYS A 116 -20.01 -7.68 0.55
CA CYS A 116 -19.85 -8.97 -0.12
C CYS A 116 -20.66 -9.99 0.68
N LEU A 117 -21.99 -9.95 0.52
CA LEU A 117 -22.83 -11.08 0.90
C LEU A 117 -22.64 -12.16 -0.16
N PRO A 118 -22.15 -13.36 0.19
CA PRO A 118 -22.34 -14.50 -0.68
C PRO A 118 -23.86 -14.71 -0.82
N GLN A 119 -24.34 -14.82 -2.07
CA GLN A 119 -25.64 -15.45 -2.33
C GLN A 119 -25.53 -16.94 -2.01
#